data_AF-A0A942UUD9-F1
#
_entry.id   AF-A0A942UUD9-F1
#
_cell.length_a   1.000
_cell.length_b   1.000
_cell.length_c   1.000
_cell.angle_alpha   90.00
_cell.angle_beta   90.00
_cell.angle_gamma   90.00
#
_symmetry.space_group_name_H-M   'P 1'
#
loop_
_entity.id
_entity.type
_entity.pdbx_description
1 polymer ?
#
loop_
_entity_poly.entity_id
_entity_poly.type
_entity_poly.pdbx_seq_one_letter_code
_entity_poly.pdbx_strand_id
1 'polypeptide(L)'
;MNTDQLMRKAAQYKKLLEQYTLNPFAYVINGNEYYLVNYHTNDPNKFKGYAVISLDSGPSEEYRAALLPLTLFSGASANIFNIMEPRSKIHPDFYKHTIEAIENEVSSSGDVSTSDPIVKGKSLFEKLMRVQTDFNQIYNKYEKYYDNEILVKHVIGDKDIDDTLTALSKLDLLQFQQGVLLSEYEEILPAFFQAVEKRNFKSKLPRESWKFLMGMKDNLHILDDRVAQFKFEQSIKHLPFDEQIRHKIEDTTNSGKQLIKEREKRLRGPAAK
;
A
#
# COMPACT_ATOMS: atom_id res chain seq x y z
N MET A 1 -16.49 8.88 -22.79
CA MET A 1 -16.03 7.51 -23.05
C MET A 1 -17.14 6.69 -23.70
N ASN A 2 -16.90 6.06 -24.86
CA ASN A 2 -17.85 5.12 -25.47
C ASN A 2 -17.56 3.70 -24.96
N THR A 3 -18.06 3.39 -23.75
CA THR A 3 -17.76 2.17 -23.00
C THR A 3 -18.03 0.90 -23.81
N ASP A 4 -19.13 0.85 -24.57
CA ASP A 4 -19.49 -0.33 -25.37
C ASP A 4 -18.48 -0.62 -26.48
N GLN A 5 -18.00 0.43 -27.16
CA GLN A 5 -16.98 0.28 -28.19
C GLN A 5 -15.64 -0.19 -27.59
N LEU A 6 -15.27 0.36 -26.43
CA LEU A 6 -14.04 -0.01 -25.75
C LEU A 6 -14.09 -1.47 -25.25
N MET A 7 -15.23 -1.91 -24.71
CA MET A 7 -15.45 -3.29 -24.30
C MET A 7 -15.41 -4.26 -25.48
N ARG A 8 -16.01 -3.89 -26.63
CA ARG A 8 -15.88 -4.67 -27.87
C ARG A 8 -14.43 -4.77 -28.34
N LYS A 9 -13.67 -3.67 -28.26
CA LYS A 9 -12.24 -3.64 -28.61
C LYS A 9 -11.42 -4.53 -27.68
N ALA A 10 -11.67 -4.49 -26.37
CA ALA A 10 -11.05 -5.37 -25.38
C ALA A 10 -11.33 -6.85 -25.69
N ALA A 11 -12.56 -7.19 -26.08
CA ALA A 11 -12.91 -8.57 -26.41
C ALA A 11 -12.19 -9.14 -27.64
N GLN A 12 -11.65 -8.31 -28.55
CA GLN A 12 -11.01 -8.76 -29.79
C GLN A 12 -9.77 -9.63 -29.58
N TYR A 13 -9.04 -9.43 -28.48
CA TYR A 13 -7.79 -10.16 -28.21
C TYR A 13 -7.94 -11.24 -27.13
N LYS A 14 -9.19 -11.51 -26.72
CA LYS A 14 -9.58 -12.54 -25.77
C LYS A 14 -9.53 -13.92 -26.44
N LYS A 15 -9.01 -14.95 -25.76
CA LYS A 15 -9.09 -16.35 -26.21
C LYS A 15 -10.34 -17.04 -25.67
N LEU A 16 -10.66 -18.22 -26.21
CA LEU A 16 -11.80 -19.02 -25.80
C LEU A 16 -11.75 -19.30 -24.28
N LEU A 17 -12.90 -19.18 -23.61
CA LEU A 17 -13.09 -19.38 -22.16
C LEU A 17 -12.34 -18.40 -21.23
N GLU A 18 -11.65 -17.40 -21.75
CA GLU A 18 -11.10 -16.35 -20.90
C GLU A 18 -12.22 -15.41 -20.40
N GLN A 19 -11.88 -14.52 -19.48
CA GLN A 19 -12.60 -13.30 -19.12
C GLN A 19 -11.62 -12.14 -19.27
N TYR A 20 -12.11 -10.90 -19.18
CA TYR A 20 -11.25 -9.72 -19.24
C TYR A 20 -11.70 -8.62 -18.27
N THR A 21 -10.72 -7.88 -17.77
CA THR A 21 -10.91 -6.66 -17.00
C THR A 21 -10.25 -5.51 -17.75
N LEU A 22 -11.03 -4.48 -18.00
CA LEU A 22 -10.58 -3.22 -18.59
C LEU A 22 -10.25 -2.24 -17.47
N ASN A 23 -9.03 -1.68 -17.50
CA ASN A 23 -8.70 -0.55 -16.66
C ASN A 23 -9.43 0.70 -17.21
N PRO A 24 -10.22 1.42 -16.39
CA PRO A 24 -11.04 2.53 -16.87
C PRO A 24 -10.24 3.81 -17.17
N PHE A 25 -8.95 3.85 -16.84
CA PHE A 25 -8.11 5.03 -17.03
C PHE A 25 -7.29 4.92 -18.31
N ALA A 26 -7.40 5.94 -19.17
CA ALA A 26 -6.57 6.07 -20.36
C ALA A 26 -5.24 6.75 -20.04
N TYR A 27 -4.19 6.40 -20.78
CA TYR A 27 -2.98 7.19 -20.90
C TYR A 27 -2.93 7.79 -22.31
N VAL A 28 -2.66 9.10 -22.42
CA VAL A 28 -2.73 9.82 -23.70
C VAL A 28 -1.35 9.97 -24.32
N ILE A 29 -1.21 9.58 -25.58
CA ILE A 29 0.00 9.82 -26.39
C ILE A 29 -0.45 10.43 -27.72
N ASN A 30 0.10 11.59 -28.07
CA ASN A 30 -0.21 12.31 -29.32
C ASN A 30 -1.73 12.52 -29.56
N GLY A 31 -2.50 12.68 -28.49
CA GLY A 31 -3.95 12.87 -28.56
C GLY A 31 -4.79 11.59 -28.63
N ASN A 32 -4.15 10.42 -28.71
CA ASN A 32 -4.83 9.12 -28.71
C ASN A 32 -4.92 8.55 -27.28
N GLU A 33 -6.08 8.00 -26.92
CA GLU A 33 -6.29 7.37 -25.61
C GLU A 33 -5.94 5.87 -25.64
N TYR A 34 -5.09 5.44 -24.71
CA TYR A 34 -4.65 4.04 -24.57
C TYR A 34 -5.09 3.44 -23.24
N TYR A 35 -5.67 2.24 -23.29
CA TYR A 35 -6.22 1.56 -22.13
C TYR A 35 -5.58 0.18 -21.95
N LEU A 36 -5.37 -0.23 -20.70
CA LEU A 36 -4.86 -1.55 -20.36
C LEU A 36 -5.99 -2.55 -20.14
N VAL A 37 -5.87 -3.71 -20.77
CA VAL A 37 -6.80 -4.84 -20.60
C VAL A 37 -6.03 -6.04 -20.09
N ASN A 38 -6.54 -6.68 -19.04
CA ASN A 38 -6.05 -7.96 -18.54
C ASN A 38 -7.02 -9.08 -18.91
N TYR A 39 -6.49 -10.20 -19.39
CA TYR A 39 -7.23 -11.43 -19.67
C TYR A 39 -6.91 -12.47 -18.59
N HIS A 40 -7.93 -13.15 -18.08
CA HIS A 40 -7.83 -14.12 -16.99
C HIS A 40 -8.84 -15.26 -17.18
N THR A 41 -8.87 -16.25 -16.29
CA THR A 41 -9.96 -17.25 -16.28
C THR A 41 -11.18 -16.69 -15.54
N ASN A 42 -12.15 -17.52 -15.13
CA ASN A 42 -13.20 -17.06 -14.21
C ASN A 42 -12.66 -16.56 -12.86
N ASP A 43 -11.41 -16.88 -12.51
CA ASP A 43 -10.69 -16.32 -11.38
C ASP A 43 -9.78 -15.17 -11.87
N PRO A 44 -10.02 -13.91 -11.46
CA PRO A 44 -9.20 -12.75 -11.83
C PRO A 44 -7.71 -12.89 -11.50
N ASN A 45 -7.36 -13.70 -10.50
CA ASN A 45 -5.96 -13.94 -10.11
C ASN A 45 -5.23 -14.88 -11.08
N LYS A 46 -5.97 -15.65 -11.90
CA LYS A 46 -5.40 -16.58 -12.89
C LYS A 46 -5.17 -15.88 -14.22
N PHE A 47 -4.20 -14.97 -14.23
CA PHE A 47 -3.77 -14.19 -15.39
C PHE A 47 -3.39 -15.06 -16.61
N LYS A 48 -3.86 -14.66 -17.80
CA LYS A 48 -3.63 -15.35 -19.09
C LYS A 48 -2.99 -14.47 -20.17
N GLY A 49 -3.09 -13.16 -20.04
CA GLY A 49 -2.45 -12.22 -20.95
C GLY A 49 -2.97 -10.81 -20.77
N TYR A 50 -2.51 -9.91 -21.60
CA TYR A 50 -2.86 -8.49 -21.53
C TYR A 50 -2.68 -7.83 -22.88
N ALA A 51 -3.34 -6.69 -23.07
CA ALA A 51 -3.23 -5.87 -24.27
C ALA A 51 -3.35 -4.40 -23.90
N VAL A 52 -2.76 -3.53 -24.73
CA VAL A 52 -3.12 -2.11 -24.77
C VAL A 52 -4.06 -1.93 -25.95
N ILE A 53 -5.16 -1.23 -25.73
CA ILE A 53 -6.18 -0.96 -26.75
C ILE A 53 -6.41 0.55 -26.86
N SER A 54 -6.86 0.97 -28.04
CA SER A 54 -7.28 2.35 -28.33
C SER A 54 -8.42 2.31 -29.35
N LEU A 55 -9.29 3.31 -29.32
CA LEU A 55 -10.30 3.52 -30.35
C LEU A 55 -9.76 4.38 -31.52
N ASP A 56 -8.73 5.19 -31.27
CA ASP A 56 -8.23 6.21 -32.19
C ASP A 56 -7.22 5.68 -33.23
N SER A 57 -6.84 4.40 -33.10
CA SER A 57 -6.01 3.68 -34.08
C SER A 57 -4.61 4.29 -34.33
N GLY A 58 -3.86 4.62 -33.26
CA GLY A 58 -2.48 5.08 -33.38
C GLY A 58 -1.46 4.02 -33.87
N PRO A 59 -0.18 4.38 -34.04
CA PRO A 59 0.89 3.47 -34.45
C PRO A 59 1.29 2.48 -33.33
N SER A 60 1.93 1.35 -33.69
CA SER A 60 2.27 0.24 -32.76
C SER A 60 3.14 0.71 -31.60
N GLU A 61 4.06 1.62 -31.90
CA GLU A 61 5.02 2.22 -30.97
C GLU A 61 4.33 2.95 -29.82
N GLU A 62 3.18 3.60 -30.07
CA GLU A 62 2.43 4.30 -29.03
C GLU A 62 1.74 3.31 -28.07
N TYR A 63 1.16 2.22 -28.59
CA TYR A 63 0.63 1.16 -27.73
C TYR A 63 1.71 0.55 -26.84
N ARG A 64 2.91 0.38 -27.38
CA ARG A 64 4.07 -0.11 -26.65
C ARG A 64 4.51 0.87 -25.58
N ALA A 65 4.59 2.16 -25.91
CA ALA A 65 4.97 3.22 -24.98
C ALA A 65 3.98 3.36 -23.82
N ALA A 66 2.68 3.15 -24.06
CA ALA A 66 1.65 3.23 -23.03
C ALA A 66 1.69 2.06 -22.01
N LEU A 67 2.37 0.94 -22.32
CA LEU A 67 2.40 -0.24 -21.45
C LEU A 67 2.90 0.06 -20.04
N LEU A 68 4.06 0.72 -19.93
CA LEU A 68 4.69 0.95 -18.63
C LEU A 68 3.87 1.94 -17.78
N PRO A 69 3.48 3.13 -18.27
CA PRO A 69 2.62 4.07 -17.53
C PRO A 69 1.35 3.41 -16.99
N LEU A 70 0.60 2.69 -17.84
CA LEU A 70 -0.63 2.01 -17.46
C LEU A 70 -0.39 0.90 -16.43
N THR A 71 0.71 0.14 -16.58
CA THR A 71 1.07 -0.93 -15.65
C THR A 71 1.44 -0.37 -14.27
N LEU A 72 2.26 0.69 -14.23
CA LEU A 72 2.68 1.33 -12.98
C LEU A 72 1.49 1.90 -12.24
N PHE A 73 0.66 2.70 -12.93
CA PHE A 73 -0.52 3.29 -12.33
C PHE A 73 -1.49 2.23 -11.79
N SER A 74 -1.81 1.23 -12.61
CA SER A 74 -2.75 0.17 -12.24
C SER A 74 -2.25 -0.66 -11.06
N GLY A 75 -0.97 -1.03 -11.06
CA GLY A 75 -0.37 -1.81 -9.98
C GLY A 75 -0.29 -1.01 -8.68
N ALA A 76 0.17 0.24 -8.76
CA ALA A 76 0.35 1.06 -7.57
C ALA A 76 -1.00 1.45 -6.94
N SER A 77 -1.99 1.85 -7.74
CA SER A 77 -3.35 2.13 -7.24
C SER A 77 -3.96 0.89 -6.59
N ALA A 78 -3.84 -0.27 -7.23
CA ALA A 78 -4.35 -1.53 -6.67
C ALA A 78 -3.67 -1.87 -5.33
N ASN A 79 -2.36 -1.62 -5.17
CA ASN A 79 -1.68 -1.84 -3.90
C ASN A 79 -2.16 -0.87 -2.82
N ILE A 80 -2.35 0.42 -3.15
CA ILE A 80 -2.86 1.40 -2.18
C ILE A 80 -4.23 0.97 -1.66
N PHE A 81 -5.18 0.64 -2.55
CA PHE A 81 -6.53 0.30 -2.11
C PHE A 81 -6.63 -1.12 -1.52
N ASN A 82 -5.93 -2.12 -2.05
CA ASN A 82 -6.09 -3.49 -1.55
C ASN A 82 -5.21 -3.81 -0.32
N ILE A 83 -4.08 -3.12 -0.16
CA ILE A 83 -3.09 -3.42 0.90
C ILE A 83 -3.03 -2.29 1.93
N MET A 84 -3.05 -1.03 1.49
CA MET A 84 -2.88 0.12 2.39
C MET A 84 -4.20 0.58 3.03
N GLU A 85 -5.33 0.51 2.32
CA GLU A 85 -6.64 0.88 2.88
C GLU A 85 -7.01 0.09 4.15
N PRO A 86 -6.88 -1.25 4.21
CA PRO A 86 -7.17 -1.97 5.44
C PRO A 86 -6.33 -1.48 6.63
N ARG A 87 -5.12 -1.00 6.37
CA ARG A 87 -4.20 -0.46 7.39
C ARG A 87 -4.54 0.97 7.79
N SER A 88 -5.03 1.80 6.87
CA SER A 88 -5.44 3.17 7.18
C SER A 88 -6.65 3.21 8.12
N LYS A 89 -7.42 2.12 8.19
CA LYS A 89 -8.53 1.92 9.14
C LYS A 89 -8.08 1.71 10.59
N ILE A 90 -6.79 1.55 10.87
CA ILE A 90 -6.26 1.55 12.24
C ILE A 90 -6.33 2.98 12.77
N HIS A 91 -7.24 3.22 13.70
CA HIS A 91 -7.47 4.55 14.25
C HIS A 91 -6.35 4.92 15.25
N PRO A 92 -5.75 6.13 15.16
CA PRO A 92 -4.74 6.59 16.12
C PRO A 92 -5.20 6.54 17.58
N ASP A 93 -6.51 6.66 17.83
CA ASP A 93 -7.09 6.58 19.18
C ASP A 93 -6.82 5.23 19.87
N PHE A 94 -6.61 4.14 19.13
CA PHE A 94 -6.27 2.88 19.75
C PHE A 94 -4.93 2.95 20.51
N TYR A 95 -3.96 3.66 19.95
CA TYR A 95 -2.69 3.95 20.60
C TYR A 95 -2.87 4.98 21.71
N LYS A 96 -3.59 6.06 21.44
CA LYS A 96 -3.88 7.13 22.41
C LYS A 96 -4.49 6.60 23.71
N HIS A 97 -5.55 5.79 23.63
CA HIS A 97 -6.17 5.21 24.83
C HIS A 97 -5.18 4.35 25.64
N THR A 98 -4.28 3.64 24.96
CA THR A 98 -3.23 2.85 25.63
C THR A 98 -2.25 3.78 26.37
N ILE A 99 -1.82 4.86 25.73
CA ILE A 99 -0.93 5.87 26.32
C ILE A 99 -1.59 6.52 27.54
N GLU A 100 -2.84 6.99 27.42
CA GLU A 100 -3.59 7.64 28.49
C GLU A 100 -3.82 6.70 29.69
N ALA A 101 -4.15 5.43 29.43
CA ALA A 101 -4.31 4.44 30.48
C ALA A 101 -3.00 4.20 31.24
N ILE A 102 -1.86 4.25 30.55
CA ILE A 102 -0.52 4.12 31.16
C ILE A 102 -0.20 5.36 32.00
N GLU A 103 -0.47 6.56 31.48
CA GLU A 103 -0.25 7.82 32.22
C GLU A 103 -1.05 7.85 33.51
N ASN A 104 -2.34 7.52 33.44
CA ASN A 104 -3.22 7.46 34.61
C ASN A 104 -2.73 6.46 35.66
N GLU A 105 -2.22 5.31 35.23
CA GLU A 105 -1.64 4.31 36.13
C GLU A 105 -0.39 4.86 36.83
N VAL A 106 0.56 5.39 36.07
CA VAL A 106 1.82 5.94 36.59
C VAL A 106 1.55 7.09 37.56
N SER A 107 0.65 8.01 37.23
CA SER A 107 0.26 9.10 38.12
C SER A 107 -0.41 8.61 39.42
N SER A 108 -1.15 7.50 39.38
CA SER A 108 -1.86 6.95 40.54
C SER A 108 -0.97 6.11 41.47
N SER A 109 0.16 5.59 40.99
CA SER A 109 0.99 4.62 41.72
C SER A 109 2.26 5.21 42.36
N GLY A 110 2.60 6.48 42.10
CA GLY A 110 3.84 7.11 42.57
C GLY A 110 5.09 6.58 41.84
N ASP A 111 6.27 7.20 42.06
CA ASP A 111 7.54 7.03 41.33
C ASP A 111 7.72 5.66 40.62
N VAL A 112 7.21 5.58 39.39
CA VAL A 112 7.41 4.41 38.53
C VAL A 112 8.78 4.57 37.88
N SER A 113 9.67 3.61 38.13
CA SER A 113 11.01 3.60 37.54
C SER A 113 10.94 3.71 36.02
N THR A 114 11.87 4.46 35.41
CA THR A 114 12.05 4.51 33.95
C THR A 114 12.39 3.13 33.34
N SER A 115 12.79 2.17 34.17
CA SER A 115 13.01 0.78 33.77
C SER A 115 11.73 -0.06 33.65
N ASP A 116 10.59 0.46 34.12
CA ASP A 116 9.31 -0.25 34.10
C ASP A 116 8.88 -0.57 32.65
N PRO A 117 8.54 -1.84 32.33
CA PRO A 117 8.05 -2.24 31.01
C PRO A 117 6.86 -1.41 30.51
N ILE A 118 5.99 -0.92 31.40
CA ILE A 118 4.85 -0.05 31.05
C ILE A 118 5.32 1.31 30.56
N VAL A 119 6.34 1.91 31.17
CA VAL A 119 6.91 3.21 30.77
C VAL A 119 7.62 3.08 29.41
N LYS A 120 8.38 2.00 29.21
CA LYS A 120 9.02 1.74 27.90
C LYS A 120 7.99 1.47 26.81
N GLY A 121 6.92 0.71 27.14
CA GLY A 121 5.80 0.46 26.25
C GLY A 121 5.09 1.76 25.83
N LYS A 122 4.89 2.71 26.75
CA LYS A 122 4.33 4.03 26.41
C LYS A 122 5.10 4.71 25.28
N SER A 123 6.44 4.76 25.38
CA SER A 123 7.29 5.39 24.36
C SER A 123 7.15 4.72 22.98
N LEU A 124 7.03 3.39 22.94
CA LEU A 124 6.74 2.66 21.71
C LEU A 124 5.37 3.08 21.13
N PHE A 125 4.33 3.10 21.95
CA PHE A 125 2.98 3.45 21.50
C PHE A 125 2.89 4.91 21.01
N GLU A 126 3.61 5.85 21.64
CA GLU A 126 3.74 7.22 21.15
C GLU A 126 4.36 7.28 19.75
N LYS A 127 5.44 6.51 19.52
CA LYS A 127 6.09 6.43 18.20
C LYS A 127 5.17 5.79 17.16
N LEU A 128 4.53 4.67 17.49
CA LEU A 128 3.59 3.98 16.59
C LEU A 128 2.39 4.87 16.23
N MET A 129 1.85 5.63 17.20
CA MET A 129 0.76 6.57 16.97
C MET A 129 1.14 7.65 15.96
N ARG A 130 2.35 8.21 16.06
CA ARG A 130 2.84 9.22 15.10
C ARG A 130 2.94 8.64 13.69
N VAL A 131 3.60 7.49 13.55
CA VAL A 131 3.74 6.82 12.25
C VAL A 131 2.37 6.45 11.65
N GLN A 132 1.44 5.95 12.45
CA GLN A 132 0.07 5.66 11.98
C GLN A 132 -0.69 6.93 11.59
N THR A 133 -0.50 8.03 12.31
CA THR A 133 -1.12 9.31 11.97
C THR A 133 -0.64 9.81 10.61
N ASP A 134 0.68 9.77 10.37
CA ASP A 134 1.27 10.14 9.09
C ASP A 134 0.79 9.19 7.97
N PHE A 135 0.71 7.88 8.23
CA PHE A 135 0.16 6.90 7.29
C PHE A 135 -1.26 7.24 6.88
N ASN A 136 -2.14 7.50 7.85
CA ASN A 136 -3.54 7.85 7.60
C ASN A 136 -3.66 9.17 6.83
N GLN A 137 -2.81 10.16 7.13
CA GLN A 137 -2.80 11.42 6.40
C GLN A 137 -2.40 11.23 4.93
N ILE A 138 -1.36 10.46 4.64
CA ILE A 138 -0.94 10.17 3.26
C ILE A 138 -2.02 9.39 2.51
N TYR A 139 -2.58 8.34 3.12
CA TYR A 139 -3.65 7.54 2.52
C TYR A 139 -4.87 8.42 2.19
N ASN A 140 -5.39 9.16 3.19
CA ASN A 140 -6.58 10.00 3.01
C ASN A 140 -6.35 11.13 1.99
N LYS A 141 -5.13 11.67 1.91
CA LYS A 141 -4.78 12.67 0.89
C LYS A 141 -4.81 12.06 -0.51
N TYR A 142 -4.24 10.87 -0.68
CA TYR A 142 -4.24 10.18 -1.96
C TYR A 142 -5.65 9.72 -2.37
N GLU A 143 -6.44 9.16 -1.45
CA GLU A 143 -7.81 8.76 -1.71
C GLU A 143 -8.66 9.94 -2.20
N LYS A 144 -8.56 11.11 -1.54
CA LYS A 144 -9.23 12.33 -2.00
C LYS A 144 -8.76 12.79 -3.37
N TYR A 145 -7.46 12.70 -3.65
CA TYR A 145 -6.93 13.04 -4.97
C TYR A 145 -7.46 12.08 -6.04
N TYR A 146 -7.47 10.78 -5.75
CA TYR A 146 -7.98 9.76 -6.64
C TYR A 146 -9.47 9.98 -6.94
N ASP A 147 -10.29 10.20 -5.91
CA ASP A 147 -11.73 10.34 -6.05
C ASP A 147 -12.16 11.63 -6.75
N ASN A 148 -11.49 12.75 -6.45
CA ASN A 148 -11.91 14.06 -6.95
C ASN A 148 -11.21 14.47 -8.25
N GLU A 149 -10.06 13.88 -8.59
CA GLU A 149 -9.31 14.23 -9.79
C GLU A 149 -9.29 13.05 -10.78
N ILE A 150 -8.69 11.91 -10.39
CA ILE A 150 -8.45 10.78 -11.28
C ILE A 150 -9.76 10.13 -11.76
N LEU A 151 -10.67 9.84 -10.83
CA LEU A 151 -11.98 9.27 -11.15
C LEU A 151 -12.85 10.22 -11.97
N VAL A 152 -12.65 11.53 -11.86
CA VAL A 152 -13.46 12.51 -12.60
C VAL A 152 -12.98 12.61 -14.05
N LYS A 153 -11.67 12.66 -14.28
CA LYS A 153 -11.12 12.87 -15.63
C LYS A 153 -10.98 11.60 -16.47
N HIS A 154 -10.92 10.41 -15.85
CA HIS A 154 -10.72 9.11 -16.51
C HIS A 154 -9.46 9.00 -17.41
N VAL A 155 -8.54 9.96 -17.31
CA VAL A 155 -7.28 10.03 -18.05
C VAL A 155 -6.16 10.30 -17.07
N ILE A 156 -5.09 9.52 -17.16
CA ILE A 156 -3.89 9.68 -16.35
C ILE A 156 -2.73 10.20 -17.20
N GLY A 157 -1.90 11.05 -16.61
CA GLY A 157 -0.62 11.48 -17.15
C GLY A 157 0.54 11.21 -16.20
N ASP A 158 1.75 11.60 -16.59
CA ASP A 158 2.98 11.39 -15.81
C ASP A 158 2.86 11.88 -14.37
N LYS A 159 2.24 13.05 -14.17
CA LYS A 159 2.00 13.59 -12.83
C LYS A 159 1.13 12.68 -11.96
N ASP A 160 0.07 12.07 -12.51
CA ASP A 160 -0.79 11.15 -11.75
C ASP A 160 -0.04 9.89 -11.33
N ILE A 161 0.84 9.42 -12.22
CA ILE A 161 1.68 8.25 -11.99
C ILE A 161 2.71 8.57 -10.90
N ASP A 162 3.41 9.70 -11.01
CA ASP A 162 4.40 10.14 -10.02
C ASP A 162 3.77 10.35 -8.65
N ASP A 163 2.62 11.01 -8.56
CA ASP A 163 1.91 11.22 -7.30
C ASP A 163 1.45 9.88 -6.69
N THR A 164 0.98 8.94 -7.52
CA THR A 164 0.57 7.60 -7.09
C THR A 164 1.75 6.77 -6.58
N LEU A 165 2.86 6.74 -7.31
CA LEU A 165 4.08 6.03 -6.90
C LEU A 165 4.69 6.65 -5.64
N THR A 166 4.64 7.97 -5.52
CA THR A 166 5.08 8.70 -4.32
C THR A 166 4.23 8.33 -3.11
N ALA A 167 2.90 8.33 -3.25
CA ALA A 167 1.99 7.95 -2.17
C ALA A 167 2.22 6.51 -1.72
N LEU A 168 2.29 5.55 -2.66
CA LEU A 168 2.59 4.16 -2.36
C LEU A 168 3.94 4.01 -1.63
N SER A 169 4.99 4.65 -2.15
CA SER A 169 6.33 4.58 -1.56
C SER A 169 6.35 5.09 -0.12
N LYS A 170 5.66 6.20 0.18
CA LYS A 170 5.52 6.73 1.53
C LYS A 170 4.78 5.76 2.45
N LEU A 171 3.67 5.18 1.99
CA LEU A 171 2.88 4.22 2.78
C LEU A 171 3.69 2.97 3.10
N ASP A 172 4.41 2.41 2.12
CA ASP A 172 5.31 1.27 2.31
C ASP A 172 6.40 1.57 3.35
N LEU A 173 7.06 2.72 3.25
CA LEU A 173 8.12 3.12 4.18
C LEU A 173 7.59 3.33 5.60
N LEU A 174 6.41 3.91 5.77
CA LEU A 174 5.77 4.07 7.07
C LEU A 174 5.38 2.71 7.66
N GLN A 175 4.87 1.78 6.85
CA GLN A 175 4.58 0.40 7.29
C GLN A 175 5.88 -0.32 7.73
N PHE A 176 6.97 -0.15 6.98
CA PHE A 176 8.28 -0.67 7.34
C PHE A 176 8.76 -0.09 8.68
N GLN A 177 8.64 1.24 8.88
CA GLN A 177 9.00 1.90 10.14
C GLN A 177 8.22 1.36 11.34
N GLN A 178 6.92 1.06 11.19
CA GLN A 178 6.15 0.39 12.25
C GLN A 178 6.73 -0.98 12.60
N GLY A 179 7.12 -1.77 11.60
CA GLY A 179 7.76 -3.07 11.80
C GLY A 179 9.10 -2.95 12.53
N VAL A 180 9.95 -2.00 12.13
CA VAL A 180 11.23 -1.72 12.79
C VAL A 180 11.01 -1.31 14.26
N LEU A 181 10.08 -0.40 14.53
CA LEU A 181 9.76 0.02 15.89
C LEU A 181 9.31 -1.15 16.77
N LEU A 182 8.51 -2.08 16.25
CA LEU A 182 8.11 -3.25 17.00
C LEU A 182 9.28 -4.20 17.26
N SER A 183 10.17 -4.39 16.27
CA SER A 183 11.36 -5.26 16.40
C SER A 183 12.38 -4.68 17.38
N GLU A 184 12.62 -3.36 17.37
CA GLU A 184 13.50 -2.67 18.33
C GLU A 184 13.04 -2.83 19.79
N TYR A 185 11.76 -3.11 20.00
CA TYR A 185 11.14 -3.27 21.31
C TYR A 185 10.74 -4.72 21.60
N GLU A 186 11.15 -5.68 20.76
CA GLU A 186 10.73 -7.08 20.88
C GLU A 186 11.02 -7.66 22.28
N GLU A 187 12.21 -7.40 22.82
CA GLU A 187 12.61 -7.88 24.14
C GLU A 187 11.73 -7.34 25.28
N ILE A 188 11.14 -6.15 25.12
CA ILE A 188 10.33 -5.53 26.17
C ILE A 188 8.85 -5.91 26.06
N LEU A 189 8.38 -6.31 24.87
CA LEU A 189 6.96 -6.51 24.58
C LEU A 189 6.33 -7.62 25.45
N PRO A 190 6.98 -8.78 25.69
CA PRO A 190 6.45 -9.80 26.60
C PRO A 190 6.21 -9.27 28.02
N ALA A 191 7.20 -8.55 28.58
CA ALA A 191 7.10 -7.97 29.92
C ALA A 191 6.05 -6.85 29.98
N PHE A 192 5.96 -6.03 28.93
CA PHE A 192 4.92 -5.02 28.78
C PHE A 192 3.52 -5.65 28.82
N PHE A 193 3.25 -6.66 27.99
CA PHE A 193 1.93 -7.29 27.94
C PHE A 193 1.57 -8.01 29.24
N GLN A 194 2.55 -8.65 29.90
CA GLN A 194 2.33 -9.23 31.22
C GLN A 194 1.95 -8.16 32.25
N ALA A 195 2.61 -6.99 32.21
CA ALA A 195 2.28 -5.89 33.11
C ALA A 195 0.90 -5.28 32.81
N VAL A 196 0.51 -5.17 31.54
CA VAL A 196 -0.81 -4.73 31.09
C VAL A 196 -1.91 -5.63 31.66
N GLU A 197 -1.71 -6.94 31.63
CA GLU A 197 -2.67 -7.90 32.21
C GLU A 197 -2.70 -7.83 33.74
N LYS A 198 -1.53 -7.82 34.39
CA LYS A 198 -1.42 -7.75 35.85
C LYS A 198 -2.06 -6.49 36.44
N ARG A 199 -1.97 -5.36 35.73
CA ARG A 199 -2.54 -4.06 36.13
C ARG A 199 -3.98 -3.86 35.66
N ASN A 200 -4.63 -4.91 35.15
CA ASN A 200 -6.02 -4.94 34.72
C ASN A 200 -6.39 -3.82 33.73
N PHE A 201 -5.55 -3.59 32.72
CA PHE A 201 -5.82 -2.58 31.69
C PHE A 201 -7.11 -2.85 30.89
N LYS A 202 -7.61 -4.08 30.87
CA LYS A 202 -8.88 -4.45 30.23
C LYS A 202 -10.05 -3.60 30.71
N SER A 203 -10.11 -3.25 32.00
CA SER A 203 -11.17 -2.38 32.54
C SER A 203 -10.88 -0.89 32.37
N LYS A 204 -9.67 -0.53 31.93
CA LYS A 204 -9.21 0.86 31.76
C LYS A 204 -9.25 1.32 30.31
N LEU A 205 -9.47 0.40 29.36
CA LEU A 205 -9.47 0.66 27.93
C LEU A 205 -10.85 0.44 27.32
N PRO A 206 -11.25 1.23 26.31
CA PRO A 206 -12.39 0.90 25.47
C PRO A 206 -12.24 -0.49 24.83
N ARG A 207 -13.36 -1.19 24.62
CA ARG A 207 -13.38 -2.58 24.12
C ARG A 207 -12.54 -2.77 22.85
N GLU A 208 -12.66 -1.86 21.89
CA GLU A 208 -11.94 -1.96 20.62
C GLU A 208 -10.44 -1.67 20.77
N SER A 209 -10.05 -0.72 21.63
CA SER A 209 -8.64 -0.50 21.99
C SER A 209 -8.02 -1.71 22.69
N TRP A 210 -8.77 -2.37 23.59
CA TRP A 210 -8.32 -3.61 24.21
C TRP A 210 -8.14 -4.74 23.18
N LYS A 211 -9.09 -4.92 22.26
CA LYS A 211 -8.97 -5.90 21.17
C LYS A 211 -7.77 -5.59 20.28
N PHE A 212 -7.55 -4.32 19.93
CA PHE A 212 -6.40 -3.90 19.16
C PHE A 212 -5.09 -4.25 19.88
N LEU A 213 -4.98 -3.89 21.16
CA LEU A 213 -3.80 -4.16 21.98
C LEU A 213 -3.49 -5.67 22.10
N MET A 214 -4.53 -6.49 22.30
CA MET A 214 -4.36 -7.96 22.33
C MET A 214 -4.08 -8.54 20.96
N GLY A 215 -4.67 -7.99 19.89
CA GLY A 215 -4.33 -8.37 18.53
C GLY A 215 -2.85 -8.12 18.22
N MET A 216 -2.26 -7.03 18.72
CA MET A 216 -0.81 -6.81 18.62
C MET A 216 -0.01 -7.90 19.35
N LYS A 217 -0.40 -8.24 20.58
CA LYS A 217 0.21 -9.34 21.37
C LYS A 217 0.17 -10.66 20.61
N ASP A 218 -1.00 -11.03 20.09
CA ASP A 218 -1.21 -12.30 19.40
C ASP A 218 -0.40 -12.40 18.11
N ASN A 219 -0.07 -11.27 17.47
CA ASN A 219 0.72 -11.21 16.24
C ASN A 219 2.23 -11.02 16.45
N LEU A 220 2.73 -10.99 17.70
CA LEU A 220 4.18 -10.83 17.94
C LEU A 220 5.01 -11.96 17.32
N HIS A 221 4.51 -13.19 17.37
CA HIS A 221 5.24 -14.37 16.91
C HIS A 221 5.54 -14.39 15.40
N ILE A 222 4.90 -13.53 14.61
CA ILE A 222 5.13 -13.40 13.15
C ILE A 222 5.80 -12.07 12.79
N LEU A 223 6.27 -11.30 13.77
CA LEU A 223 6.87 -10.00 13.53
C LEU A 223 8.17 -10.11 12.73
N ASP A 224 9.06 -11.02 13.12
CA ASP A 224 10.36 -11.22 12.44
C ASP A 224 10.19 -11.61 10.99
N ASP A 225 9.30 -12.56 10.71
CA ASP A 225 8.99 -13.00 9.34
C ASP A 225 8.47 -11.84 8.50
N ARG A 226 7.65 -10.95 9.10
CA ARG A 226 7.12 -9.76 8.40
C ARG A 226 8.20 -8.71 8.17
N VAL A 227 9.06 -8.45 9.15
CA VAL A 227 10.17 -7.48 9.00
C VAL A 227 11.20 -7.98 7.99
N ALA A 228 11.46 -9.29 7.95
CA ALA A 228 12.39 -9.92 7.02
C ALA A 228 11.94 -9.83 5.54
N GLN A 229 10.66 -9.56 5.27
CA GLN A 229 10.13 -9.33 3.93
C GLN A 229 10.56 -7.97 3.36
N PHE A 230 10.89 -6.99 4.21
CA PHE A 230 11.29 -5.63 3.82
C PHE A 230 12.80 -5.52 3.51
N LYS A 231 13.34 -6.46 2.73
CA LYS A 231 14.79 -6.49 2.42
C LYS A 231 15.27 -5.23 1.72
N PHE A 232 14.45 -4.71 0.81
CA PHE A 232 14.77 -3.51 0.06
C PHE A 232 14.79 -2.28 1.00
N GLU A 233 13.74 -2.08 1.78
CA GLU A 233 13.63 -0.97 2.72
C GLU A 233 14.75 -1.00 3.77
N GLN A 234 15.13 -2.19 4.26
CA GLN A 234 16.29 -2.35 5.15
C GLN A 234 17.59 -1.87 4.50
N SER A 235 17.76 -2.07 3.19
CA SER A 235 18.96 -1.63 2.47
C SER A 235 19.05 -0.11 2.31
N ILE A 236 17.93 0.60 2.31
CA ILE A 236 17.88 2.07 2.12
C ILE A 236 17.55 2.86 3.39
N LYS A 237 17.24 2.20 4.52
CA LYS A 237 16.78 2.86 5.76
C LYS A 237 17.72 3.92 6.34
N HIS A 238 19.00 3.87 5.96
CA HIS A 238 20.05 4.79 6.42
C HIS A 238 20.07 6.11 5.63
N LEU A 239 19.38 6.17 4.50
CA LEU A 239 19.27 7.36 3.66
C LEU A 239 18.24 8.35 4.22
N PRO A 240 18.31 9.64 3.86
CA PRO A 240 17.22 10.59 4.08
C PRO A 240 15.88 10.10 3.50
N PHE A 241 14.76 10.46 4.12
CA PHE A 241 13.45 9.94 3.75
C PHE A 241 13.06 10.23 2.29
N ASP A 242 13.40 11.40 1.77
CA ASP A 242 13.14 11.76 0.37
C ASP A 242 13.98 10.92 -0.61
N GLU A 243 15.19 10.53 -0.23
CA GLU A 243 16.01 9.61 -1.02
C GLU A 243 15.43 8.19 -0.99
N GLN A 244 14.94 7.73 0.17
CA GLN A 244 14.26 6.44 0.27
C GLN A 244 13.05 6.36 -0.66
N ILE A 245 12.25 7.43 -0.73
CA ILE A 245 11.11 7.52 -1.66
C ILE A 245 11.59 7.40 -3.10
N ARG A 246 12.64 8.14 -3.49
CA ARG A 246 13.20 8.04 -4.84
C ARG A 246 13.63 6.61 -5.18
N HIS A 247 14.34 5.95 -4.27
CA HIS A 247 14.77 4.57 -4.47
C HIS A 247 13.58 3.60 -4.58
N LYS A 248 12.51 3.79 -3.79
CA LYS A 248 11.27 3.00 -3.90
C LYS A 248 10.55 3.20 -5.24
N ILE A 249 10.49 4.43 -5.75
CA ILE A 249 9.90 4.73 -7.06
C ILE A 249 10.72 4.06 -8.17
N GLU A 250 12.05 4.15 -8.09
CA GLU A 250 12.95 3.49 -9.06
C GLU A 250 12.80 1.96 -9.03
N ASP A 251 12.79 1.35 -7.85
CA ASP A 251 12.60 -0.09 -7.67
C ASP A 251 11.24 -0.57 -8.20
N THR A 252 10.17 0.18 -7.90
CA THR A 252 8.82 -0.10 -8.42
C THR A 252 8.78 0.02 -9.95
N THR A 253 9.45 1.03 -10.50
CA THR A 253 9.53 1.25 -11.95
C THR A 253 10.30 0.12 -12.64
N ASN A 254 11.42 -0.31 -12.05
CA ASN A 254 12.24 -1.40 -12.57
C ASN A 254 11.51 -2.74 -12.47
N SER A 255 10.80 -2.99 -11.36
CA SER A 255 9.91 -4.13 -11.19
C SER A 255 8.80 -4.15 -12.24
N GLY A 256 8.19 -3.00 -12.56
CA GLY A 256 7.20 -2.87 -13.63
C GLY A 256 7.77 -3.21 -15.01
N LYS A 257 8.97 -2.69 -15.34
CA LYS A 257 9.68 -3.01 -16.59
C LYS A 257 10.00 -4.51 -16.69
N GLN A 258 10.52 -5.09 -15.60
CA GLN A 258 10.85 -6.51 -15.53
C GLN A 258 9.59 -7.37 -15.67
N LEU A 259 8.48 -6.99 -15.04
CA LEU A 259 7.19 -7.67 -15.17
C LEU A 259 6.68 -7.69 -16.62
N ILE A 260 6.79 -6.57 -17.32
CA ILE A 260 6.43 -6.48 -18.75
C ILE A 260 7.32 -7.44 -19.55
N LYS A 261 8.64 -7.42 -19.34
CA LYS A 261 9.60 -8.30 -20.01
C LYS A 261 9.31 -9.78 -19.78
N GLU A 262 9.00 -10.17 -18.55
CA GLU A 262 8.65 -11.56 -18.20
C GLU A 262 7.33 -12.01 -18.82
N ARG A 263 6.40 -11.06 -19.01
CA ARG A 263 5.07 -11.31 -19.57
C ARG A 263 4.98 -11.06 -21.07
N GLU A 264 6.08 -10.70 -21.73
CA GLU A 264 6.13 -10.35 -23.16
C GLU A 264 5.40 -11.37 -24.06
N LYS A 265 5.63 -12.67 -23.83
CA LYS A 265 4.99 -13.76 -24.60
C LYS A 265 3.46 -13.83 -24.43
N ARG A 266 2.90 -13.12 -23.45
CA ARG A 266 1.48 -13.05 -23.13
C ARG A 266 0.85 -11.71 -23.52
N LEU A 267 1.65 -10.76 -24.03
CA LEU A 267 1.19 -9.51 -24.62
C LEU A 267 0.44 -9.80 -25.92
N ARG A 268 -0.63 -9.04 -26.18
CA ARG A 268 -1.51 -9.22 -27.34
C ARG A 268 -1.87 -7.87 -27.94
N GLY A 269 -2.44 -7.91 -29.13
CA GLY A 269 -2.88 -6.71 -29.84
C GLY A 269 -1.71 -5.94 -30.47
N PRO A 270 -1.91 -4.64 -30.76
CA PRO A 270 -0.92 -3.84 -31.49
C PRO A 270 0.44 -3.81 -30.81
N ALA A 271 0.52 -3.63 -29.48
CA ALA A 271 1.78 -3.58 -28.73
C ALA A 271 2.66 -4.85 -28.82
N ALA A 272 2.12 -5.97 -29.30
CA ALA A 272 2.83 -7.24 -29.47
C ALA A 272 3.49 -7.40 -30.86
N LYS A 273 3.27 -6.45 -31.78
CA LYS A 273 3.83 -6.44 -33.13
C LYS A 273 5.03 -5.52 -33.18
#